data_AF-A0A150TZF1-F1
#
_entry.id   AF-A0A150TZF1-F1
#
_cell.length_a   1.000
_cell.length_b   1.000
_cell.length_c   1.000
_cell.angle_alpha   90.00
_cell.angle_beta   90.00
_cell.angle_gamma   90.00
#
_symmetry.space_group_name_H-M   'P 1'
#
loop_
_entity.id
_entity.type
_entity.pdbx_description
1 polymer ?
#
loop_
_entity_poly.entity_id
_entity_poly.type
_entity_poly.pdbx_seq_one_letter_code
_entity_poly.pdbx_strand_id
1 'polypeptide(L)'
;MKREKRLTKRERKALAPPRPAQQQQHEHQHIHCVACGKHLDAVEFGAQGTATWLLCQHRSRFASCSVCVDMSKRLLAEHDRTGRPVQSAQAWH
;
A
#
# COMPACT_ATOMS: atom_id res chain seq x y z
N MET A 1 35.23 -34.33 35.64
CA MET A 1 34.41 -33.22 35.12
C MET A 1 34.10 -33.47 33.65
N LYS A 2 32.85 -33.84 33.30
CA LYS A 2 32.43 -34.06 31.90
C LYS A 2 32.02 -32.70 31.30
N ARG A 3 32.78 -32.18 30.33
CA ARG A 3 32.41 -30.98 29.57
C ARG A 3 31.25 -31.32 28.64
N GLU A 4 30.12 -30.65 28.83
CA GLU A 4 28.95 -30.78 27.96
C GLU A 4 29.27 -30.24 26.56
N LYS A 5 28.94 -31.02 25.52
CA LYS A 5 29.14 -30.65 24.12
C LYS A 5 28.31 -29.40 23.81
N ARG A 6 28.99 -28.28 23.53
CA ARG A 6 28.32 -27.06 23.04
C ARG A 6 27.88 -27.26 21.60
N LEU A 7 26.57 -27.32 21.37
CA LEU A 7 25.96 -27.34 20.04
C LEU A 7 26.42 -26.16 19.19
N THR A 8 26.85 -26.47 17.97
CA THR A 8 27.23 -25.47 16.96
C THR A 8 26.02 -24.68 16.50
N LYS A 9 26.25 -23.50 15.92
CA LYS A 9 25.17 -22.62 15.41
C LYS A 9 24.27 -23.31 14.37
N ARG A 10 24.84 -24.26 13.62
CA ARG A 10 24.13 -25.02 12.58
C ARG A 10 23.16 -26.03 13.18
N GLU A 11 23.57 -26.74 14.23
CA GLU A 11 22.73 -27.71 14.93
C GLU A 11 21.56 -27.04 15.68
N ARG A 12 21.81 -25.87 16.28
CA ARG A 12 20.75 -25.04 16.88
C ARG A 12 19.66 -24.61 15.90
N LYS A 13 20.01 -24.38 14.63
CA LYS A 13 19.05 -23.99 13.59
C LYS A 13 18.23 -25.17 13.07
N ALA A 14 18.81 -26.39 13.07
CA ALA A 14 18.12 -27.61 12.64
C ALA A 14 17.08 -28.09 13.66
N LEU A 15 17.25 -27.77 14.94
CA LEU A 15 16.34 -28.12 16.03
C LEU A 15 15.20 -27.11 16.22
N ALA A 16 15.20 -25.98 15.49
CA ALA A 16 14.13 -25.00 15.59
C ALA A 16 12.86 -25.55 14.91
N PRO A 17 11.70 -25.60 15.59
CA PRO A 17 10.45 -25.96 14.95
C PRO A 17 10.15 -24.98 13.80
N PRO A 18 9.49 -25.41 12.71
CA PRO A 18 9.05 -24.51 11.67
C PRO A 18 8.14 -23.46 12.31
N ARG A 19 8.63 -22.22 12.36
CA ARG A 19 7.86 -21.11 12.90
C ARG A 19 6.61 -20.98 12.04
N PRO A 20 5.38 -20.96 12.62
CA PRO A 20 4.21 -20.64 11.82
C PRO A 20 4.48 -19.29 11.15
N ALA A 21 4.23 -19.24 9.84
CA ALA A 21 4.29 -17.99 9.10
C ALA A 21 3.38 -17.00 9.83
N GLN A 22 3.94 -15.88 10.30
CA GLN A 22 3.15 -14.74 10.77
C GLN A 22 2.40 -14.16 9.55
N GLN A 23 1.29 -14.79 9.21
CA GLN A 23 0.16 -14.24 8.47
C GLN A 23 -0.84 -13.90 9.59
N GLN A 24 -1.18 -12.66 9.92
CA GLN A 24 -1.44 -11.51 9.09
C GLN A 24 -1.04 -10.27 9.89
N GLN A 25 -0.13 -9.47 9.37
CA GLN A 25 -0.12 -8.05 9.73
C GLN A 25 -1.46 -7.50 9.25
N HIS A 26 -2.17 -6.77 10.10
CA HIS A 26 -3.27 -5.94 9.68
C HIS A 26 -2.70 -4.97 8.63
N GLU A 27 -2.87 -5.29 7.35
CA GLU A 27 -2.49 -4.42 6.25
C GLU A 27 -3.45 -3.25 6.28
N HIS A 28 -3.14 -2.24 7.10
CA HIS A 28 -3.68 -0.90 6.95
C HIS A 28 -3.21 -0.44 5.58
N GLN A 29 -3.98 -0.75 4.53
CA GLN A 29 -3.73 -0.25 3.19
C GLN A 29 -3.83 1.26 3.28
N HIS A 30 -2.68 1.93 3.32
CA HIS A 30 -2.61 3.38 3.34
C HIS A 30 -3.03 3.89 1.97
N ILE A 31 -4.30 4.29 1.85
CA ILE A 31 -4.86 4.80 0.60
C ILE A 31 -4.55 6.29 0.53
N HIS A 32 -3.75 6.75 -0.43
CA HIS A 32 -3.41 8.17 -0.56
C HIS A 32 -4.10 8.80 -1.76
N CYS A 33 -4.49 10.07 -1.63
CA CYS A 33 -4.95 10.84 -2.77
C CYS A 33 -3.82 11.00 -3.79
N VAL A 34 -4.06 10.61 -5.04
CA VAL A 34 -3.06 10.70 -6.11
C VAL A 34 -2.59 12.13 -6.39
N ALA A 35 -3.45 13.12 -6.18
CA ALA A 35 -3.14 14.52 -6.49
C ALA A 35 -2.44 15.27 -5.37
N CYS A 36 -2.87 15.09 -4.11
CA CYS A 36 -2.30 15.84 -2.98
C CYS A 36 -1.49 14.99 -2.01
N GLY A 37 -1.57 13.65 -2.06
CA GLY A 37 -0.83 12.76 -1.17
C GLY A 37 -1.47 12.53 0.20
N LYS A 38 -2.56 13.23 0.52
CA LYS A 38 -3.30 13.08 1.78
C LYS A 38 -3.71 11.62 1.99
N HIS A 39 -3.47 11.07 3.18
CA HIS A 39 -4.02 9.79 3.59
C HIS A 39 -5.56 9.84 3.64
N LEU A 40 -6.18 8.80 3.08
CA LEU A 40 -7.60 8.58 3.00
C LEU A 40 -7.91 7.24 3.66
N ASP A 41 -8.85 7.22 4.59
CA ASP A 41 -9.27 5.98 5.22
C ASP A 41 -10.28 5.23 4.36
N ALA A 42 -10.30 3.90 4.46
CA ALA A 42 -11.22 3.06 3.70
C ALA A 42 -12.70 3.43 3.93
N VAL A 43 -13.02 3.96 5.11
CA VAL A 43 -14.37 4.42 5.49
C VAL A 43 -14.80 5.71 4.77
N GLU A 44 -13.83 6.48 4.26
CA GLU A 44 -14.09 7.71 3.51
C GLU A 44 -14.52 7.43 2.06
N PHE A 45 -14.47 6.17 1.61
CA PHE A 45 -14.88 5.77 0.27
C PHE A 45 -16.34 5.28 0.28
N GLY A 46 -17.24 6.03 -0.36
CA GLY A 46 -18.66 5.68 -0.44
C GLY A 46 -19.48 6.77 -1.14
N ALA A 47 -20.80 6.55 -1.26
CA ALA A 47 -21.70 7.48 -1.97
C ALA A 47 -21.74 8.90 -1.36
N GLN A 48 -21.45 9.02 -0.06
CA GLN A 48 -21.35 10.29 0.67
C GLN A 48 -19.97 10.49 1.31
N GLY A 49 -18.99 9.73 0.84
CA GLY A 49 -17.63 9.75 1.36
C GLY A 49 -16.84 10.98 0.93
N THR A 50 -15.86 11.37 1.72
CA THR A 50 -14.87 12.42 1.42
C THR A 50 -13.80 11.97 0.42
N ALA A 51 -13.84 10.71 -0.01
CA ALA A 51 -12.93 10.12 -0.99
C ALA A 51 -13.67 9.33 -2.09
N THR A 52 -13.08 9.28 -3.28
CA THR A 52 -13.61 8.56 -4.43
C THR A 52 -12.54 7.78 -5.17
N TRP A 53 -12.95 6.70 -5.83
CA TRP A 53 -12.11 5.90 -6.70
C TRP A 53 -12.27 6.36 -8.14
N LEU A 54 -11.16 6.75 -8.77
CA LEU A 54 -11.09 7.09 -10.18
C LEU A 54 -10.46 5.93 -10.95
N LEU A 55 -11.00 5.66 -12.13
CA LEU A 55 -10.51 4.66 -13.08
C LEU A 55 -9.85 5.36 -14.26
N CYS A 56 -8.66 4.90 -14.64
CA CYS A 56 -8.05 5.30 -15.91
C CYS A 56 -8.52 4.38 -17.06
N GLN A 57 -8.22 4.74 -18.30
CA GLN A 57 -8.58 3.92 -19.48
C GLN A 57 -7.87 2.55 -19.49
N HIS A 58 -6.74 2.44 -18.80
CA HIS A 58 -6.01 1.18 -18.59
C HIS A 58 -6.61 0.28 -17.48
N ARG A 59 -7.77 0.66 -16.92
CA ARG A 59 -8.49 -0.05 -15.83
C ARG A 59 -7.79 -0.06 -14.47
N SER A 60 -6.74 0.72 -14.29
CA SER A 60 -6.12 0.95 -12.98
C SER A 60 -6.98 1.89 -12.14
N ARG A 61 -7.00 1.66 -10.82
CA ARG A 61 -7.77 2.43 -9.84
C ARG A 61 -6.86 3.35 -9.04
N PHE A 62 -7.28 4.60 -8.86
CA PHE A 62 -6.57 5.60 -8.09
C PHE A 62 -7.52 6.29 -7.11
N ALA A 63 -7.03 6.58 -5.91
CA ALA A 63 -7.81 7.29 -4.91
C ALA A 63 -7.70 8.80 -5.08
N SER A 64 -8.80 9.52 -4.87
CA SER A 64 -8.84 10.97 -4.86
C SER A 64 -9.70 11.47 -3.71
N CYS A 65 -9.24 12.49 -2.99
CA CYS A 65 -10.09 13.19 -2.04
C CYS A 65 -11.10 14.06 -2.78
N SER A 66 -12.24 14.36 -2.15
CA SER A 66 -13.32 15.18 -2.70
C SER A 66 -12.85 16.53 -3.24
N VAL A 67 -11.81 17.12 -2.64
CA VAL A 67 -11.24 18.41 -3.06
C VAL A 67 -10.41 18.28 -4.35
N CYS A 68 -9.75 17.15 -4.57
CA CYS A 68 -8.79 16.99 -5.66
C CYS A 68 -9.33 16.19 -6.85
N VAL A 69 -10.63 15.90 -6.90
CA VAL A 69 -11.23 15.05 -7.95
C VAL A 69 -10.90 15.56 -9.36
N ASP A 70 -11.08 16.85 -9.63
CA ASP A 70 -10.80 17.43 -10.95
C ASP A 70 -9.32 17.39 -11.31
N MET A 71 -8.44 17.64 -10.33
CA MET A 71 -7.00 17.56 -10.53
C MET A 71 -6.57 16.12 -10.79
N SER A 72 -7.08 15.16 -10.02
CA SER A 72 -6.81 13.74 -10.23
C SER A 72 -7.28 13.26 -11.60
N LYS A 73 -8.45 13.70 -12.07
CA LYS A 73 -8.93 13.41 -13.43
C LYS A 73 -7.97 13.93 -14.51
N ARG A 74 -7.41 15.13 -14.34
CA ARG A 74 -6.40 15.68 -15.28
C ARG A 74 -5.12 14.86 -15.28
N LEU A 75 -4.62 14.47 -14.11
CA LEU A 75 -3.44 13.60 -13.99
C LEU A 75 -3.66 12.24 -14.66
N LEU A 76 -4.86 11.67 -14.51
CA LEU A 76 -5.23 10.42 -15.16
C LEU A 76 -5.39 10.57 -16.67
N ALA A 77 -5.98 11.67 -17.13
CA ALA A 77 -6.09 11.97 -18.56
C ALA A 77 -4.70 12.12 -19.22
N GLU A 78 -3.75 12.74 -18.52
CA GLU A 78 -2.37 12.86 -19.01
C GLU A 78 -1.66 11.50 -19.05
N HIS A 79 -1.84 10.67 -18.01
CA HIS A 79 -1.38 9.29 -17.99
C HIS A 79 -1.96 8.47 -19.16
N ASP A 80 -3.27 8.56 -19.39
CA ASP A 80 -3.95 7.84 -20.47
C ASP A 80 -3.47 8.32 -21.85
N ARG A 81 -3.26 9.62 -22.01
CA ARG A 81 -2.80 10.23 -23.27
C ARG A 81 -1.35 9.87 -23.62
N THR A 82 -0.48 9.83 -22.62
CA THR A 82 0.97 9.68 -22.83
C THR A 82 1.49 8.27 -22.58
N GLY A 83 0.70 7.41 -21.91
CA GLY A 83 1.13 6.10 -21.43
C GLY A 83 2.18 6.17 -20.31
N ARG A 84 2.54 7.36 -19.83
CA ARG A 84 3.53 7.54 -18.75
C ARG A 84 2.88 7.33 -17.39
N PRO A 85 3.64 6.93 -16.36
CA PRO A 85 3.09 6.77 -15.00
C PRO A 85 2.36 8.03 -14.53
N VAL A 86 1.26 7.85 -13.77
CA VAL A 86 0.53 8.98 -13.16
C VAL A 86 1.48 9.76 -12.27
N GLN A 87 1.53 11.08 -12.44
CA GLN A 87 2.34 11.97 -11.62
C GLN A 87 1.68 12.13 -10.24
N SER A 88 1.87 11.13 -9.37
CA SER A 88 1.33 11.13 -8.02
C SER A 88 2.12 12.01 -7.08
N ALA A 89 1.43 12.72 -6.18
CA ALA A 89 2.06 13.45 -5.08
C ALA A 89 2.64 12.50 -4.01
N GLN A 90 3.61 13.00 -3.24
CA GLN A 90 4.16 12.25 -2.10
C GLN A 90 3.12 12.10 -1.00
N ALA A 91 3.05 10.90 -0.44
CA ALA A 91 2.17 10.59 0.69
C ALA A 91 2.54 11.40 1.93
N TRP A 92 1.53 11.99 2.58
CA TRP A 92 1.65 12.65 3.88
C TRP A 92 0.46 12.33 4.78
N HIS A 93 0.70 12.43 6.09
CA HIS A 93 -0.19 12.04 7.17
C HIS A 93 -0.61 13.27 7.98
#